data_AF-A0A1E4K7Y7-F1
#
_entry.id   AF-A0A1E4K7Y7-F1
#
_cell.length_a   1.000
_cell.length_b   1.000
_cell.length_c   1.000
_cell.angle_alpha   90.00
_cell.angle_beta   90.00
_cell.angle_gamma   90.00
#
_symmetry.space_group_name_H-M   'P 1'
#
loop_
_entity.id
_entity.type
_entity.pdbx_description
1 polymer ?
#
loop_
_entity_poly.entity_id
_entity_poly.type
_entity_poly.pdbx_seq_one_letter_code
_entity_poly.pdbx_strand_id
1 'polypeptide(L)'
;MRILFVILLSAACGVLLAGPWIDWPFPPGQIGLVLMLAAALVLRRYWAQRATQRGDEPGEPEREVWHGLASTSLIGAQLATALYLAGPGLALHSAQASALGRTTWTLIAGAVASWFILHRREVPRDERDLAIAAHAQRLSSQVLVALVVALALLLGFTPPTWLAPMSHVFLAHLLLLSLVLASLAHHALQLWGYRDDASGRDGAG
;
A
#
# COMPACT_ATOMS: atom_id res chain seq x y z
N MET A 1 3.10 4.14 17.62
CA MET A 1 1.67 3.76 17.64
C MET A 1 0.88 4.23 16.41
N ARG A 2 1.13 5.42 15.85
CA ARG A 2 0.38 5.94 14.68
C ARG A 2 0.53 5.11 13.39
N ILE A 3 1.75 4.66 13.05
CA ILE A 3 2.02 3.90 11.81
C ILE A 3 1.20 2.62 11.76
N LEU A 4 1.32 1.77 12.79
CA LEU A 4 0.62 0.50 12.88
C LEU A 4 -0.91 0.67 12.86
N PHE A 5 -1.44 1.71 13.52
CA PHE A 5 -2.86 2.01 13.46
C PHE A 5 -3.34 2.33 12.04
N VAL A 6 -2.59 3.16 11.28
CA VAL A 6 -2.95 3.48 9.88
C VAL A 6 -2.88 2.25 8.98
N ILE A 7 -1.87 1.40 9.17
CA ILE A 7 -1.77 0.11 8.47
C ILE A 7 -3.01 -0.74 8.77
N LEU A 8 -3.32 -0.98 10.04
CA LEU A 8 -4.43 -1.85 10.41
C LEU A 8 -5.78 -1.30 9.95
N LEU A 9 -6.02 0.02 10.07
CA LEU A 9 -7.25 0.64 9.63
C LEU A 9 -7.41 0.54 8.11
N SER A 10 -6.36 0.85 7.35
CA SER A 10 -6.39 0.80 5.88
C SER A 10 -6.49 -0.64 5.39
N ALA A 11 -5.81 -1.57 6.06
CA ALA A 11 -5.91 -3.00 5.79
C ALA A 11 -7.33 -3.51 6.05
N ALA A 12 -7.96 -3.10 7.16
CA ALA A 12 -9.35 -3.46 7.46
C ALA A 12 -10.31 -2.99 6.35
N CYS A 13 -10.13 -1.77 5.82
CA CYS A 13 -10.87 -1.31 4.65
C CYS A 13 -10.61 -2.20 3.42
N GLY A 14 -9.35 -2.58 3.16
CA GLY A 14 -9.01 -3.47 2.05
C GLY A 14 -9.66 -4.86 2.17
N VAL A 15 -9.63 -5.44 3.38
CA VAL A 15 -10.30 -6.70 3.71
C VAL A 15 -11.81 -6.59 3.44
N LEU A 16 -12.47 -5.54 3.94
CA LEU A 16 -13.90 -5.30 3.73
C LEU A 16 -14.29 -5.12 2.26
N LEU A 17 -13.41 -4.55 1.44
CA LEU A 17 -13.64 -4.41 -0.01
C LEU A 17 -13.56 -5.74 -0.76
N ALA A 18 -12.70 -6.67 -0.30
CA ALA A 18 -12.53 -7.97 -0.92
C ALA A 18 -13.50 -9.05 -0.40
N GLY A 19 -13.96 -8.89 0.83
CA GLY A 19 -14.71 -9.94 1.52
C GLY A 19 -16.17 -10.06 1.06
N PRO A 20 -16.77 -11.24 1.21
CA PRO A 20 -18.15 -11.51 0.82
C PRO A 20 -19.18 -11.00 1.85
N TRP A 21 -18.76 -10.20 2.83
CA TRP A 21 -19.61 -9.78 3.95
C TRP A 21 -20.52 -8.60 3.62
N ILE A 22 -20.23 -7.88 2.53
CA ILE A 22 -20.97 -6.70 2.11
C ILE A 22 -21.29 -6.83 0.62
N ASP A 23 -22.58 -6.87 0.31
CA ASP A 23 -23.08 -6.79 -1.07
C ASP A 23 -23.06 -5.34 -1.53
N TRP A 24 -21.93 -4.93 -2.09
CA TRP A 24 -21.73 -3.57 -2.56
C TRP A 24 -22.60 -3.30 -3.80
N PRO A 25 -23.31 -2.16 -3.87
CA PRO A 25 -24.10 -1.78 -5.05
C PRO A 25 -23.24 -1.43 -6.28
N PHE A 26 -21.92 -1.23 -6.06
CA PHE A 26 -20.94 -0.89 -7.09
C PHE A 26 -19.74 -1.84 -7.02
N PRO A 27 -18.97 -1.99 -8.11
CA PRO A 27 -17.71 -2.73 -8.09
C PRO A 27 -16.79 -2.25 -6.95
N PRO A 28 -16.26 -3.15 -6.09
CA PRO A 28 -15.48 -2.76 -4.91
C PRO A 28 -14.28 -1.85 -5.22
N GLY A 29 -13.64 -2.03 -6.37
CA GLY A 29 -12.55 -1.18 -6.82
C GLY A 29 -12.95 0.30 -6.99
N GLN A 30 -14.17 0.56 -7.46
CA GLN A 30 -14.69 1.93 -7.59
C GLN A 30 -14.94 2.56 -6.23
N ILE A 31 -15.43 1.78 -5.27
CA ILE A 31 -15.67 2.25 -3.90
C ILE A 31 -14.36 2.64 -3.24
N GLY A 32 -13.34 1.78 -3.33
CA GLY A 32 -12.01 2.09 -2.82
C GLY A 32 -11.40 3.30 -3.51
N LEU A 33 -11.52 3.43 -4.84
CA LEU A 33 -11.07 4.62 -5.57
C LEU A 33 -11.74 5.90 -5.05
N VAL A 34 -13.08 5.91 -4.94
CA VAL A 34 -13.83 7.09 -4.45
C VAL A 34 -13.42 7.42 -3.02
N LEU A 35 -13.25 6.42 -2.16
CA LEU A 35 -12.79 6.59 -0.79
C LEU A 35 -11.40 7.25 -0.74
N MET A 36 -10.46 6.80 -1.58
CA MET A 36 -9.11 7.35 -1.65
C MET A 36 -9.10 8.80 -2.15
N LEU A 37 -9.88 9.11 -3.18
CA LEU A 37 -10.01 10.48 -3.69
C LEU A 37 -10.64 11.41 -2.65
N ALA A 38 -11.73 10.96 -2.00
CA ALA A 38 -12.40 11.72 -0.95
C ALA A 38 -11.46 11.96 0.24
N ALA A 39 -10.74 10.92 0.69
CA ALA A 39 -9.76 11.03 1.76
C ALA A 39 -8.63 12.02 1.40
N ALA A 40 -8.09 11.97 0.18
CA ALA A 40 -7.07 12.90 -0.27
C ALA A 40 -7.56 14.35 -0.31
N LEU A 41 -8.78 14.59 -0.77
CA LEU A 41 -9.39 15.94 -0.78
C LEU A 41 -9.62 16.46 0.64
N VAL A 42 -10.15 15.63 1.54
CA VAL A 42 -10.36 15.99 2.95
C VAL A 42 -9.02 16.29 3.62
N LEU A 43 -8.01 15.44 3.41
CA LEU A 43 -6.69 15.60 4.00
C LEU A 43 -6.00 16.86 3.49
N ARG A 44 -6.07 17.13 2.17
CA ARG A 44 -5.57 18.37 1.58
C ARG A 44 -6.23 19.61 2.18
N ARG A 45 -7.55 19.59 2.36
CA ARG A 45 -8.30 20.71 2.97
C ARG A 45 -7.93 20.90 4.44
N TYR A 46 -7.92 19.81 5.21
CA TYR A 46 -7.54 19.81 6.62
C TYR A 46 -6.17 20.45 6.84
N TRP A 47 -5.19 20.03 6.03
CA TRP A 47 -3.84 20.56 6.14
C TRP A 47 -3.70 21.98 5.62
N ALA A 48 -4.36 22.35 4.52
CA ALA A 48 -4.38 23.74 4.06
C ALA A 48 -4.94 24.70 5.12
N GLN A 49 -5.94 24.27 5.89
CA GLN A 49 -6.49 25.04 7.02
C GLN A 49 -5.55 25.08 8.23
N ARG A 50 -4.78 24.02 8.46
CA ARG A 50 -3.84 23.97 9.59
C ARG A 50 -2.58 24.80 9.35
N ALA A 51 -2.09 24.81 8.11
CA ALA A 51 -0.96 25.61 7.68
C ALA A 51 -1.15 27.10 8.00
N THR A 52 -2.38 27.60 7.88
CA THR A 52 -2.71 29.00 8.18
C THR A 52 -2.83 29.32 9.67
N GLN A 53 -2.98 28.31 10.55
CA GLN A 53 -3.32 28.52 11.96
C GLN A 53 -2.20 28.21 12.97
N ARG A 54 -1.34 27.22 12.72
CA ARG A 54 -0.46 26.68 13.78
C ARG A 54 0.99 26.44 13.43
N GLY A 55 1.39 26.40 12.15
CA GLY A 55 2.78 26.09 11.76
C GLY A 55 3.30 24.69 12.15
N ASP A 56 2.53 23.92 12.91
CA ASP A 56 2.85 22.58 13.44
C ASP A 56 2.32 21.48 12.49
N GLU A 57 2.96 21.41 11.33
CA GLU A 57 2.55 20.64 10.17
C GLU A 57 3.64 19.62 9.81
N PRO A 58 3.32 18.31 9.68
CA PRO A 58 4.27 17.35 9.12
C PRO A 58 4.62 17.79 7.71
N GLY A 59 5.91 17.73 7.38
CA GLY A 59 6.43 18.18 6.09
C GLY A 59 5.70 17.53 4.93
N GLU A 60 5.60 18.25 3.80
CA GLU A 60 4.91 17.74 2.61
C GLU A 60 5.40 16.34 2.17
N PRO A 61 6.72 16.05 2.16
CA PRO A 61 7.23 14.71 1.86
C PRO A 61 6.68 13.65 2.82
N GLU A 62 6.59 13.93 4.12
CA GLU A 62 6.07 12.98 5.12
C GLU A 62 4.59 12.63 4.84
N ARG A 63 3.78 13.60 4.39
CA ARG A 63 2.35 13.38 4.07
C ARG A 63 2.15 12.47 2.88
N GLU A 64 2.99 12.62 1.86
CA GLU A 64 2.98 11.73 0.70
C GLU A 64 3.25 10.29 1.14
N VAL A 65 4.18 10.11 2.07
CA VAL A 65 4.53 8.79 2.60
C VAL A 65 3.40 8.22 3.46
N TRP A 66 2.73 9.03 4.29
CA TRP A 66 1.52 8.60 5.01
C TRP A 66 0.41 8.14 4.07
N HIS A 67 0.18 8.86 2.97
CA HIS A 67 -0.77 8.48 1.95
C HIS A 67 -0.34 7.18 1.23
N GLY A 68 0.94 7.06 0.88
CA GLY A 68 1.52 5.87 0.28
C GLY A 68 1.36 4.64 1.18
N LEU A 69 1.58 4.79 2.49
CA LEU A 69 1.36 3.74 3.50
C LEU A 69 -0.10 3.28 3.53
N ALA A 70 -1.04 4.23 3.63
CA ALA A 70 -2.47 3.91 3.70
C ALA A 70 -2.97 3.21 2.42
N SER A 71 -2.61 3.77 1.26
CA SER A 71 -3.00 3.22 -0.06
C SER A 71 -2.42 1.84 -0.31
N THR A 72 -1.13 1.63 -0.09
CA THR A 72 -0.48 0.32 -0.26
C THR A 72 -1.00 -0.72 0.73
N SER A 73 -1.29 -0.33 1.98
CA SER A 73 -1.90 -1.23 2.97
C SER A 73 -3.31 -1.66 2.58
N LEU A 74 -4.13 -0.74 2.05
CA LEU A 74 -5.47 -1.05 1.56
C LEU A 74 -5.41 -1.99 0.36
N ILE A 75 -4.58 -1.68 -0.65
CA ILE A 75 -4.40 -2.50 -1.85
C ILE A 75 -3.87 -3.88 -1.48
N GLY A 76 -2.85 -3.95 -0.62
CA GLY A 76 -2.22 -5.20 -0.20
C GLY A 76 -3.20 -6.11 0.52
N ALA A 77 -3.98 -5.56 1.45
CA ALA A 77 -4.99 -6.33 2.17
C ALA A 77 -6.14 -6.79 1.26
N GLN A 78 -6.64 -5.92 0.37
CA GLN A 78 -7.65 -6.29 -0.61
C GLN A 78 -7.16 -7.42 -1.52
N LEU A 79 -5.96 -7.28 -2.07
CA LEU A 79 -5.36 -8.29 -2.96
C LEU A 79 -5.13 -9.61 -2.22
N ALA A 80 -4.57 -9.58 -1.01
CA ALA A 80 -4.33 -10.77 -0.20
C ALA A 80 -5.63 -11.51 0.14
N THR A 81 -6.66 -10.79 0.60
CA THR A 81 -7.97 -11.38 0.92
C THR A 81 -8.63 -11.96 -0.32
N ALA A 82 -8.64 -11.23 -1.45
CA ALA A 82 -9.27 -11.72 -2.66
C ALA A 82 -8.53 -12.94 -3.24
N LEU A 83 -7.19 -12.97 -3.15
CA LEU A 83 -6.39 -14.11 -3.57
C LEU A 83 -6.59 -15.33 -2.67
N TYR A 84 -6.69 -15.12 -1.36
CA TYR A 84 -7.03 -16.17 -0.40
C TYR A 84 -8.40 -16.79 -0.69
N LEU A 85 -9.43 -15.97 -0.96
CA LEU A 85 -10.78 -16.43 -1.29
C LEU A 85 -10.86 -17.11 -2.67
N ALA A 86 -10.04 -16.68 -3.63
CA ALA A 86 -9.98 -17.29 -4.96
C ALA A 86 -9.28 -18.65 -4.97
N GLY A 87 -8.26 -18.80 -4.13
CA GLY A 87 -7.47 -20.03 -4.06
C GLY A 87 -6.54 -20.25 -5.26
N PRO A 88 -5.72 -21.32 -5.22
CA PRO A 88 -4.65 -21.56 -6.19
C PRO A 88 -5.15 -21.85 -7.61
N GLY A 89 -6.36 -22.41 -7.74
CA GLY A 89 -6.98 -22.84 -9.01
C GLY A 89 -7.59 -21.71 -9.87
N LEU A 90 -7.23 -20.45 -9.61
CA LEU A 90 -7.85 -19.29 -10.28
C LEU A 90 -7.65 -19.33 -11.80
N ALA A 91 -8.73 -19.53 -12.56
CA ALA A 91 -8.67 -19.64 -14.02
C ALA A 91 -8.52 -18.26 -14.70
N LEU A 92 -7.62 -18.14 -15.69
CA LEU A 92 -7.27 -16.89 -16.38
C LEU A 92 -8.45 -16.15 -17.02
N HIS A 93 -9.41 -16.90 -17.56
CA HIS A 93 -10.59 -16.33 -18.24
C HIS A 93 -11.86 -16.43 -17.39
N SER A 94 -11.72 -16.58 -16.07
CA SER A 94 -12.87 -16.57 -15.17
C SER A 94 -13.35 -15.15 -14.87
N ALA A 95 -14.64 -15.02 -14.58
CA ALA A 95 -15.21 -13.77 -14.07
C ALA A 95 -14.49 -13.30 -12.79
N GLN A 96 -14.05 -14.24 -11.95
CA GLN A 96 -13.32 -13.97 -10.73
C GLN A 96 -11.93 -13.37 -10.99
N ALA A 97 -11.13 -13.95 -11.91
CA ALA A 97 -9.83 -13.41 -12.27
C ALA A 97 -9.95 -12.01 -12.90
N SER A 98 -10.96 -11.81 -13.76
CA SER A 98 -11.26 -10.49 -14.33
C SER A 98 -11.68 -9.48 -13.26
N ALA A 99 -12.50 -9.87 -12.28
CA ALA A 99 -12.91 -9.00 -11.17
C ALA A 99 -11.74 -8.62 -10.27
N LEU A 100 -10.86 -9.58 -9.94
CA LEU A 100 -9.64 -9.35 -9.15
C LEU A 100 -8.72 -8.36 -9.85
N GLY A 101 -8.42 -8.59 -11.14
CA GLY A 101 -7.56 -7.72 -11.94
C GLY A 101 -8.14 -6.32 -12.05
N ARG A 102 -9.42 -6.17 -12.42
CA ARG A 102 -10.08 -4.86 -12.51
C ARG A 102 -10.08 -4.12 -11.18
N THR A 103 -10.42 -4.80 -10.09
CA THR A 103 -10.44 -4.19 -8.74
C THR A 103 -9.06 -3.68 -8.36
N THR A 104 -8.04 -4.53 -8.48
CA THR A 104 -6.65 -4.18 -8.12
C THR A 104 -6.15 -2.99 -8.94
N TRP A 105 -6.32 -3.01 -10.26
CA TRP A 105 -5.89 -1.89 -11.12
C TRP A 105 -6.69 -0.61 -10.87
N THR A 106 -7.98 -0.71 -10.55
CA THR A 106 -8.78 0.46 -10.18
C THR A 106 -8.29 1.10 -8.88
N LEU A 107 -7.90 0.29 -7.89
CA LEU A 107 -7.33 0.81 -6.64
C LEU A 107 -5.95 1.43 -6.85
N ILE A 108 -5.09 0.82 -7.70
CA ILE A 108 -3.80 1.41 -8.07
C ILE A 108 -4.01 2.77 -8.76
N ALA A 109 -4.94 2.84 -9.72
CA ALA A 109 -5.30 4.10 -10.38
C ALA A 109 -5.82 5.13 -9.36
N GLY A 110 -6.65 4.69 -8.41
CA GLY A 110 -7.11 5.51 -7.28
C GLY A 110 -5.96 6.06 -6.46
N ALA A 111 -4.98 5.23 -6.09
CA ALA A 111 -3.78 5.63 -5.35
C ALA A 111 -2.96 6.68 -6.08
N VAL A 112 -2.76 6.51 -7.39
CA VAL A 112 -2.02 7.46 -8.21
C VAL A 112 -2.79 8.79 -8.30
N ALA A 113 -4.09 8.74 -8.57
CA ALA A 113 -4.93 9.93 -8.67
C ALA A 113 -5.03 10.69 -7.34
N SER A 114 -5.17 9.99 -6.21
CA SER A 114 -5.22 10.59 -4.88
C SER A 114 -3.85 11.17 -4.48
N TRP A 115 -2.74 10.55 -4.90
CA TRP A 115 -1.42 11.13 -4.76
C TRP A 115 -1.28 12.44 -5.55
N PHE A 116 -1.75 12.50 -6.80
CA PHE A 116 -1.75 13.75 -7.58
C PHE A 116 -2.57 14.87 -6.93
N ILE A 117 -3.64 14.53 -6.20
CA ILE A 117 -4.43 15.52 -5.46
C ILE A 117 -3.63 16.11 -4.30
N LEU A 118 -2.84 15.28 -3.61
CA LEU A 118 -2.07 15.65 -2.42
C LEU A 118 -0.74 16.33 -2.75
N HIS A 119 -0.09 15.93 -3.83
CA HIS A 119 1.24 16.41 -4.23
C HIS A 119 1.22 17.87 -4.69
N ARG A 120 2.12 18.71 -4.16
CA ARG A 120 2.42 20.04 -4.69
C ARG A 120 3.82 20.03 -5.30
N ARG A 121 3.92 20.60 -6.50
CA ARG A 121 5.18 20.60 -7.28
C ARG A 121 6.29 21.50 -6.73
N GLU A 122 5.99 22.33 -5.74
CA GLU A 122 6.83 23.48 -5.37
C GLU A 122 7.64 23.27 -4.08
N VAL A 123 7.51 22.14 -3.39
CA VAL A 123 8.26 21.90 -2.15
C VAL A 123 9.58 21.18 -2.45
N PRO A 124 10.74 21.83 -2.26
CA PRO A 124 12.03 21.18 -2.42
C PRO A 124 12.19 20.10 -1.35
N ARG A 125 12.59 18.89 -1.77
CA ARG A 125 13.04 17.85 -0.83
C ARG A 125 14.42 18.24 -0.30
N ASP A 126 14.57 18.24 1.02
CA ASP A 126 15.86 18.51 1.65
C ASP A 126 16.80 17.29 1.53
N GLU A 127 18.09 17.45 1.83
CA GLU A 127 19.05 16.35 1.78
C GLU A 127 18.67 15.20 2.74
N ARG A 128 17.96 15.53 3.81
CA ARG A 128 17.49 14.57 4.81
C ARG A 128 16.38 13.68 4.23
N ASP A 129 15.39 14.23 3.54
CA ASP A 129 14.32 13.50 2.87
C ASP A 129 14.90 12.51 1.87
N LEU A 130 15.92 12.94 1.12
CA LEU A 130 16.64 12.10 0.17
C LEU A 130 17.39 10.96 0.87
N ALA A 131 18.03 11.22 2.00
CA ALA A 131 18.73 10.20 2.78
C ALA A 131 17.77 9.15 3.37
N ILE A 132 16.63 9.59 3.94
CA ILE A 132 15.57 8.71 4.47
C ILE A 132 15.00 7.84 3.34
N ALA A 133 14.66 8.45 2.20
CA ALA A 133 14.14 7.73 1.05
C ALA A 133 15.14 6.70 0.49
N ALA A 134 16.42 7.05 0.39
CA ALA A 134 17.47 6.14 -0.08
C ALA A 134 17.69 4.96 0.87
N HIS A 135 17.64 5.19 2.18
CA HIS A 135 17.72 4.13 3.17
C HIS A 135 16.52 3.17 3.08
N ALA A 136 15.31 3.72 3.05
CA ALA A 136 14.08 2.95 2.89
C ALA A 136 14.07 2.15 1.57
N GLN A 137 14.59 2.72 0.48
CA GLN A 137 14.67 2.03 -0.81
C GLN A 137 15.60 0.81 -0.78
N ARG A 138 16.76 0.91 -0.11
CA ARG A 138 17.69 -0.21 0.03
C ARG A 138 17.06 -1.36 0.80
N LEU A 139 16.46 -1.05 1.94
CA LEU A 139 15.82 -2.05 2.80
C LEU A 139 14.57 -2.65 2.13
N SER A 140 13.72 -1.85 1.47
CA SER A 140 12.54 -2.37 0.76
C SER A 140 12.92 -3.27 -0.42
N SER A 141 14.03 -2.97 -1.10
CA SER A 141 14.57 -3.84 -2.14
C SER A 141 15.03 -5.19 -1.57
N GLN A 142 15.67 -5.19 -0.39
CA GLN A 142 16.04 -6.42 0.31
C GLN A 142 14.80 -7.22 0.74
N VAL A 143 13.74 -6.57 1.21
CA VAL A 143 12.45 -7.20 1.51
C VAL A 143 11.87 -7.85 0.26
N LEU A 144 11.86 -7.16 -0.88
CA LEU A 144 11.37 -7.72 -2.14
C LEU A 144 12.18 -8.95 -2.56
N VAL A 145 13.51 -8.88 -2.51
CA VAL A 145 14.40 -10.01 -2.83
C VAL A 145 14.11 -11.18 -1.89
N ALA A 146 13.99 -10.93 -0.59
CA ALA A 146 13.68 -11.97 0.39
C ALA A 146 12.31 -12.62 0.12
N LEU A 147 11.28 -11.85 -0.21
CA LEU A 147 9.95 -12.35 -0.56
C LEU A 147 9.98 -13.22 -1.83
N VAL A 148 10.69 -12.77 -2.87
CA VAL A 148 10.84 -13.52 -4.13
C VAL A 148 11.63 -14.80 -3.91
N VAL A 149 12.73 -14.76 -3.14
CA VAL A 149 13.50 -15.95 -2.78
C VAL A 149 12.65 -16.92 -1.96
N ALA A 150 11.90 -16.42 -0.97
CA ALA A 150 11.00 -17.25 -0.18
C ALA A 150 9.93 -17.91 -1.07
N LEU A 151 9.32 -17.18 -2.00
CA LEU A 151 8.38 -17.75 -2.97
C LEU A 151 9.04 -18.79 -3.88
N ALA A 152 10.24 -18.53 -4.39
CA ALA A 152 10.96 -19.47 -5.23
C ALA A 152 11.33 -20.76 -4.48
N LEU A 153 11.77 -20.64 -3.22
CA LEU A 153 12.03 -21.78 -2.35
C LEU A 153 10.73 -22.54 -2.05
N LEU A 154 9.66 -21.85 -1.67
CA LEU A 154 8.36 -22.49 -1.45
C LEU A 154 7.94 -23.27 -2.70
N LEU A 155 7.98 -22.67 -3.88
CA LEU A 155 7.61 -23.35 -5.13
C LEU A 155 8.56 -24.52 -5.47
N GLY A 156 9.87 -24.35 -5.27
CA GLY A 156 10.88 -25.36 -5.60
C GLY A 156 10.87 -26.59 -4.67
N PHE A 157 10.41 -26.43 -3.43
CA PHE A 157 10.34 -27.49 -2.43
C PHE A 157 8.90 -27.99 -2.16
N THR A 158 7.88 -27.41 -2.78
CA THR A 158 6.49 -27.85 -2.62
C THR A 158 6.22 -29.14 -3.40
N PRO A 159 5.56 -30.15 -2.80
CA PRO A 159 5.20 -31.39 -3.50
C PRO A 159 4.36 -31.14 -4.76
N PRO A 160 4.50 -31.93 -5.83
CA PRO A 160 3.74 -31.76 -7.07
C PRO A 160 2.22 -31.74 -6.88
N THR A 161 1.70 -32.46 -5.88
CA THR A 161 0.27 -32.50 -5.54
C THR A 161 -0.29 -31.14 -5.09
N TRP A 162 0.56 -30.27 -4.53
CA TRP A 162 0.18 -28.93 -4.07
C TRP A 162 0.45 -27.86 -5.13
N LEU A 163 1.39 -28.12 -6.05
CA LEU A 163 1.68 -27.24 -7.20
C LEU A 163 0.69 -27.42 -8.35
N ALA A 164 0.18 -28.65 -8.57
CA ALA A 164 -0.76 -28.97 -9.65
C ALA A 164 -1.96 -28.00 -9.75
N PRO A 165 -2.61 -27.55 -8.66
CA PRO A 165 -3.69 -26.60 -8.75
C PRO A 165 -3.25 -25.14 -8.94
N MET A 166 -1.97 -24.79 -8.78
CA MET A 166 -1.51 -23.40 -8.86
C MET A 166 -1.53 -22.89 -10.30
N SER A 167 -2.43 -21.97 -10.59
CA SER A 167 -2.49 -21.34 -11.90
C SER A 167 -1.41 -20.28 -12.08
N HIS A 168 -1.01 -20.03 -13.33
CA HIS A 168 -0.11 -18.92 -13.69
C HIS A 168 -0.65 -17.57 -13.20
N VAL A 169 -1.97 -17.39 -13.17
CA VAL A 169 -2.61 -16.15 -12.72
C VAL A 169 -2.48 -15.98 -11.22
N PHE A 170 -2.65 -17.06 -10.46
CA PHE A 170 -2.43 -17.04 -9.02
C PHE A 170 -1.00 -16.64 -8.68
N LEU A 171 -0.01 -17.24 -9.37
CA LEU A 171 1.41 -16.91 -9.21
C LEU A 171 1.71 -15.45 -9.56
N ALA A 172 1.13 -14.93 -10.64
CA ALA A 172 1.28 -13.52 -11.02
C ALA A 172 0.75 -12.57 -9.94
N HIS A 173 -0.38 -12.89 -9.31
CA HIS A 173 -0.93 -12.08 -8.22
C HIS A 173 -0.13 -12.23 -6.91
N LEU A 174 0.51 -13.37 -6.65
CA LEU A 174 1.47 -13.52 -5.53
C LEU A 174 2.71 -12.64 -5.71
N LEU A 175 3.24 -12.55 -6.93
CA LEU A 175 4.34 -11.65 -7.24
C LEU A 175 3.91 -10.18 -7.11
N LEU A 176 2.73 -9.84 -7.61
CA LEU A 176 2.15 -8.51 -7.41
C LEU A 176 1.98 -8.18 -5.92
N LEU A 177 1.50 -9.13 -5.11
CA LEU A 177 1.37 -8.96 -3.66
C LEU A 177 2.74 -8.72 -3.02
N SER A 178 3.78 -9.42 -3.45
CA SER A 178 5.14 -9.21 -2.95
C SER A 178 5.67 -7.82 -3.27
N LEU A 179 5.37 -7.29 -4.47
CA LEU A 179 5.69 -5.91 -4.83
C LEU A 179 4.93 -4.90 -3.94
N VAL A 180 3.64 -5.13 -3.68
CA VAL A 180 2.83 -4.28 -2.79
C VAL A 180 3.34 -4.32 -1.36
N LEU A 181 3.73 -5.49 -0.83
CA LEU A 181 4.31 -5.64 0.51
C LEU A 181 5.67 -4.95 0.65
N ALA A 182 6.53 -5.06 -0.37
CA ALA A 182 7.80 -4.34 -0.40
C ALA A 182 7.58 -2.82 -0.45
N SER A 183 6.57 -2.36 -1.21
CA SER A 183 6.16 -0.96 -1.24
C SER A 183 5.59 -0.49 0.11
N LEU A 184 4.77 -1.30 0.79
CA LEU A 184 4.29 -1.01 2.14
C LEU A 184 5.47 -0.88 3.13
N ALA A 185 6.44 -1.79 3.07
CA ALA A 185 7.65 -1.74 3.88
C ALA A 185 8.46 -0.46 3.60
N HIS A 186 8.58 -0.06 2.34
CA HIS A 186 9.23 1.20 1.96
C HIS A 186 8.62 2.42 2.67
N HIS A 187 7.30 2.59 2.59
CA HIS A 187 6.61 3.70 3.24
C HIS A 187 6.71 3.63 4.77
N ALA A 188 6.60 2.42 5.36
CA ALA A 188 6.73 2.23 6.80
C ALA A 188 8.13 2.60 7.31
N LEU A 189 9.17 2.22 6.57
CA LEU A 189 10.56 2.54 6.89
C LEU A 189 10.86 4.04 6.74
N GLN A 190 10.31 4.70 5.72
CA GLN A 190 10.44 6.15 5.60
C GLN A 190 9.81 6.88 6.80
N LEU A 191 8.58 6.51 7.18
CA LEU A 191 7.92 7.09 8.37
C LEU A 191 8.64 6.78 9.66
N TRP A 192 9.28 5.61 9.75
CA TRP A 192 10.10 5.30 10.91
C TRP A 192 11.35 6.20 10.96
N GLY A 193 12.01 6.42 9.82
CA GLY A 193 13.12 7.38 9.71
C GLY A 193 12.72 8.80 10.11
N TYR A 194 11.55 9.28 9.68
CA TYR A 194 11.03 10.58 10.11
C TYR A 194 10.78 10.67 11.62
N ARG A 195 10.27 9.59 12.22
CA ARG A 195 10.06 9.53 13.67
C ARG A 195 11.37 9.56 14.45
N ASP A 196 12.36 8.79 14.01
CA ASP A 196 13.63 8.67 14.72
C ASP A 196 14.41 9.99 14.66
N ASP A 197 14.41 10.68 13.52
CA ASP A 197 14.99 12.04 13.38
C ASP A 197 14.32 13.06 14.32
N ALA A 198 12.99 13.03 14.42
CA ALA A 198 12.26 13.91 15.33
C ALA A 198 12.66 13.69 16.79
N SER A 199 12.78 12.43 17.22
CA SER A 199 13.19 12.09 18.60
C SER A 199 14.64 12.46 18.93
N GLY A 200 15.53 12.47 17.94
CA GLY A 200 16.92 12.88 18.12
C GLY A 200 17.10 14.38 18.37
N ARG A 201 16.18 15.21 17.87
CA ARG A 201 16.19 16.67 18.08
C ARG A 201 15.71 17.05 19.50
N ASP A 202 14.71 16.34 20.01
CA ASP A 202 14.16 16.61 21.35
C ASP A 202 15.11 16.19 22.48
N GLY A 203 16.04 15.26 22.22
CA GLY A 203 17.05 14.81 23.21
C GLY A 203 18.35 15.62 23.23
N ALA A 204 18.51 16.59 22.32
CA ALA A 204 19.72 17.41 22.17
C ALA A 204 19.54 18.87 22.61
N GLY A 205 18.34 19.24 23.10
CA GLY A 205 18.03 20.54 23.69
C GLY A 205 17.87 20.47 25.21
#